data_AF-A0A1Y4VN55-F1
#
_entry.id   AF-A0A1Y4VN55-F1
#
_cell.length_a   1.000
_cell.length_b   1.000
_cell.length_c   1.000
_cell.angle_alpha   90.00
_cell.angle_beta   90.00
_cell.angle_gamma   90.00
#
_symmetry.space_group_name_H-M   'P 1'
#
loop_
_entity.id
_entity.type
_entity.pdbx_description
1 polymer ?
#
loop_
_entity_poly.entity_id
_entity_poly.type
_entity_poly.pdbx_seq_one_letter_code
_entity_poly.pdbx_strand_id
1 'polypeptide(L)'
;MRRYITALMLACCIGGYGQEKKQVTFVPPFDFPLTLSGNFGEIRSNHFHGGLDFKTGGVIGKPVRALADGYISRIRVTNGSGYVLDVCYHNGYSTINRHLSGFVSPIAERVEKLQYEEENWEVEIVPEPGEYPVKGGQQIAWSGNTGYSFGPHLHLDVFETESGDYIDPMPFFQSKIKDTRAPKADGILFFPQLGKGVVDGKQENKTILPNSERPVEAWGVIGVGIKAYDYMDGVNNHYGVYSVVLTVDGNEIFRSTVDRFSQEENRMINSWTYGQYMKSFIDPGNTLRLLKASNDNRGLVTIDEERDYQFLYTLKDAFGNTSKYSFTVRGRKQPIEPLNHREKYYFTWNKTNYLQEPGLNLVVPKGMLYDDVPLNYQVKADSGAVAFTYQLNDKAVPLHAACELCIGLRRKPIADTTKYYVARITPKGGKYSVGGKYEDGYMKASIRELGTYTVAIDTIPPEIIPVNKNQWGRNGKIVYRLKDQGAGIASYRGTIDGKYALFGRPNIVKSYWECTLDPKRVKKGGKHTVEFTVTDYCGNETVARESFVW
;
A
#
# COMPACT_ATOMS: atom_id res chain seq x y z
N MET A 1 26.68 -44.19 -64.03
CA MET A 1 27.83 -43.26 -63.98
C MET A 1 27.31 -41.83 -63.92
N ARG A 2 27.67 -41.10 -62.86
CA ARG A 2 28.02 -39.67 -62.80
C ARG A 2 27.28 -38.61 -63.67
N ARG A 3 26.64 -37.65 -62.95
CA ARG A 3 26.99 -36.20 -62.84
C ARG A 3 26.37 -35.14 -63.78
N TYR A 4 25.67 -34.20 -63.11
CA TYR A 4 25.58 -32.71 -63.23
C TYR A 4 25.10 -32.10 -64.57
N ILE A 5 24.16 -31.13 -64.59
CA ILE A 5 24.30 -29.68 -64.26
C ILE A 5 22.87 -29.09 -64.08
N THR A 6 22.47 -28.48 -62.94
CA THR A 6 22.42 -27.02 -62.61
C THR A 6 21.68 -26.17 -63.66
N ALA A 7 20.73 -25.25 -63.42
CA ALA A 7 20.51 -24.29 -62.35
C ALA A 7 19.13 -23.60 -62.54
N LEU A 8 18.76 -22.76 -61.55
CA LEU A 8 17.75 -21.68 -61.60
C LEU A 8 16.32 -21.99 -61.12
N MET A 9 16.17 -22.24 -59.81
CA MET A 9 15.00 -21.83 -59.02
C MET A 9 15.44 -21.61 -57.57
N LEU A 10 16.07 -20.48 -57.29
CA LEU A 10 16.34 -20.03 -55.92
C LEU A 10 16.49 -18.50 -55.90
N ALA A 11 15.38 -17.77 -55.80
CA ALA A 11 15.36 -16.36 -55.35
C ALA A 11 13.93 -15.86 -55.17
N CYS A 12 13.25 -16.31 -54.12
CA CYS A 12 12.14 -15.58 -53.48
C CYS A 12 12.13 -15.94 -51.99
N CYS A 13 13.25 -15.66 -51.31
CA CYS A 13 13.24 -15.60 -49.85
C CYS A 13 12.58 -14.27 -49.47
N ILE A 14 11.33 -14.36 -49.01
CA ILE A 14 10.67 -13.27 -48.29
C ILE A 14 11.49 -13.05 -47.03
N GLY A 15 12.29 -11.98 -47.00
CA GLY A 15 12.97 -11.52 -45.81
C GLY A 15 11.93 -11.05 -44.80
N GLY A 16 11.55 -11.93 -43.88
CA GLY A 16 10.87 -11.52 -42.66
C GLY A 16 11.82 -10.63 -41.87
N TYR A 17 11.61 -9.32 -41.92
CA TYR A 17 12.16 -8.41 -40.93
C TYR A 17 11.51 -8.75 -39.60
N GLY A 18 12.12 -9.66 -38.84
CA GLY A 18 11.95 -9.66 -37.41
C GLY A 18 12.48 -8.31 -36.92
N GLN A 19 11.59 -7.39 -36.55
CA GLN A 19 12.00 -6.26 -35.72
C GLN A 19 12.59 -6.88 -34.45
N GLU A 20 13.92 -6.87 -34.31
CA GLU A 20 14.52 -6.90 -32.98
C GLU A 20 13.84 -5.78 -32.20
N LYS A 21 12.94 -6.13 -31.27
CA LYS A 21 12.45 -5.18 -30.29
C LYS A 21 13.69 -4.68 -29.56
N LYS A 22 14.16 -3.49 -29.93
CA LYS A 22 15.29 -2.83 -29.29
C LYS A 22 15.05 -2.88 -27.79
N GLN A 23 15.89 -3.61 -27.08
CA GLN A 23 15.75 -3.79 -25.64
C GLN A 23 15.74 -2.39 -25.01
N VAL A 24 14.64 -2.03 -24.36
CA VAL A 24 14.51 -0.71 -23.77
C VAL A 24 15.47 -0.62 -22.60
N THR A 25 16.30 0.42 -22.59
CA THR A 25 17.30 0.66 -21.55
C THR A 25 17.00 1.95 -20.80
N PHE A 26 17.32 1.96 -19.51
CA PHE A 26 17.28 3.13 -18.66
C PHE A 26 18.68 3.49 -18.16
N VAL A 27 18.96 4.79 -18.10
CA VAL A 27 20.06 5.33 -17.33
C VAL A 27 19.73 5.20 -15.84
N PRO A 28 20.69 4.84 -14.97
CA PRO A 28 20.47 4.82 -13.52
C PRO A 28 19.97 6.17 -12.96
N PRO A 29 19.10 6.15 -11.93
CA PRO A 29 18.61 7.39 -11.30
C PRO A 29 19.70 8.18 -10.56
N PHE A 30 20.85 7.55 -10.29
CA PHE A 30 22.01 8.10 -9.58
C PHE A 30 23.32 7.72 -10.28
N ASP A 31 24.40 8.46 -10.01
CA ASP A 31 25.76 8.21 -10.53
C ASP A 31 26.68 7.44 -9.59
N PHE A 32 26.15 6.96 -8.46
CA PHE A 32 26.87 6.13 -7.50
C PHE A 32 26.31 4.70 -7.48
N PRO A 33 27.03 3.72 -6.88
CA PRO A 33 26.57 2.34 -6.80
C PRO A 33 25.17 2.22 -6.17
N LEU A 34 24.29 1.47 -6.85
CA LEU A 34 22.90 1.33 -6.43
C LEU A 34 22.78 0.29 -5.33
N THR A 35 22.03 0.64 -4.27
CA THR A 35 21.59 -0.28 -3.23
C THR A 35 20.13 0.02 -2.91
N LEU A 36 19.38 -1.00 -2.51
CA LEU A 36 17.95 -0.89 -2.27
C LEU A 36 17.59 -0.95 -0.79
N SER A 37 16.46 -0.36 -0.43
CA SER A 37 15.78 -0.56 0.86
C SER A 37 14.42 -1.25 0.72
N GLY A 38 13.92 -1.41 -0.50
CA GLY A 38 12.73 -2.17 -0.84
C GLY A 38 12.64 -2.45 -2.35
N ASN A 39 11.99 -3.56 -2.74
CA ASN A 39 11.80 -3.98 -4.13
C ASN A 39 10.32 -4.06 -4.54
N PHE A 40 10.09 -4.33 -5.82
CA PHE A 40 8.76 -4.35 -6.40
C PHE A 40 7.88 -5.46 -5.81
N GLY A 41 6.63 -5.11 -5.54
CA GLY A 41 5.60 -6.03 -5.05
C GLY A 41 5.81 -6.58 -3.64
N GLU A 42 6.67 -5.97 -2.84
CA GLU A 42 6.72 -6.24 -1.40
C GLU A 42 5.34 -6.16 -0.75
N ILE A 43 5.12 -7.05 0.22
CA ILE A 43 3.89 -7.11 0.98
C ILE A 43 3.81 -5.89 1.91
N ARG A 44 2.87 -5.00 1.62
CA ARG A 44 2.43 -3.94 2.56
C ARG A 44 1.02 -4.27 3.06
N SER A 45 0.60 -3.60 4.12
CA SER A 45 -0.62 -3.99 4.86
C SER A 45 -1.91 -4.01 4.03
N ASN A 46 -1.99 -3.26 2.92
CA ASN A 46 -3.22 -3.09 2.14
C ASN A 46 -2.99 -2.81 0.63
N HIS A 47 -1.73 -2.83 0.18
CA HIS A 47 -1.33 -2.54 -1.22
C HIS A 47 0.03 -3.21 -1.51
N PHE A 48 0.43 -3.28 -2.77
CA PHE A 48 1.79 -3.67 -3.16
C PHE A 48 2.74 -2.48 -3.08
N HIS A 49 4.01 -2.74 -2.80
CA HIS A 49 5.05 -1.75 -3.07
C HIS A 49 5.25 -1.60 -4.59
N GLY A 50 4.92 -0.44 -5.17
CA GLY A 50 4.85 -0.26 -6.63
C GLY A 50 6.17 -0.03 -7.36
N GLY A 51 7.30 -0.05 -6.64
CA GLY A 51 8.57 0.36 -7.21
C GLY A 51 9.79 -0.18 -6.49
N LEU A 52 10.93 0.45 -6.77
CA LEU A 52 12.18 0.23 -6.05
C LEU A 52 12.49 1.42 -5.14
N ASP A 53 12.93 1.13 -3.91
CA ASP A 53 13.44 2.16 -3.00
C ASP A 53 14.97 2.20 -3.07
N PHE A 54 15.53 3.16 -3.80
CA PHE A 54 16.97 3.36 -3.90
C PHE A 54 17.51 4.14 -2.70
N LYS A 55 18.44 3.53 -1.95
CA LYS A 55 19.10 4.20 -0.83
C LYS A 55 19.99 5.34 -1.31
N THR A 56 20.02 6.42 -0.53
CA THR A 56 20.88 7.59 -0.79
C THR A 56 22.03 7.72 0.22
N GLY A 57 22.39 6.61 0.88
CA GLY A 57 23.42 6.58 1.92
C GLY A 57 23.02 7.32 3.21
N GLY A 58 21.72 7.44 3.49
CA GLY A 58 21.20 8.15 4.66
C GLY A 58 21.22 9.68 4.53
N VAL A 59 21.39 10.21 3.31
CA VAL A 59 21.52 11.65 3.05
C VAL A 59 20.42 12.13 2.10
N ILE A 60 19.85 13.29 2.42
CA ILE A 60 18.93 14.05 1.57
C ILE A 60 19.74 14.90 0.57
N GLY A 61 19.21 15.12 -0.63
CA GLY A 61 19.78 16.07 -1.59
C GLY A 61 20.72 15.46 -2.63
N LYS A 62 20.62 14.15 -2.92
CA LYS A 62 21.34 13.56 -4.05
C LYS A 62 20.64 13.94 -5.36
N PRO A 63 21.35 14.31 -6.44
CA PRO A 63 20.75 14.56 -7.74
C PRO A 63 19.98 13.32 -8.25
N VAL A 64 18.68 13.47 -8.47
CA VAL A 64 17.85 12.43 -9.12
C VAL A 64 17.78 12.74 -10.60
N ARG A 65 18.03 11.72 -11.44
CA ARG A 65 18.11 11.86 -12.90
C ARG A 65 16.93 11.23 -13.63
N ALA A 66 16.54 11.84 -14.75
CA ALA A 66 15.64 11.22 -15.71
C ALA A 66 16.28 9.96 -16.30
N LEU A 67 15.49 8.89 -16.44
CA LEU A 67 16.00 7.58 -16.86
C LEU A 67 16.20 7.47 -18.39
N ALA A 68 15.47 8.26 -19.16
CA ALA A 68 15.49 8.29 -20.61
C ALA A 68 15.01 9.65 -21.13
N ASP A 69 14.97 9.81 -22.45
CA ASP A 69 14.38 10.98 -23.10
C ASP A 69 12.85 10.97 -22.94
N GLY A 70 12.27 12.12 -22.59
CA GLY A 70 10.85 12.24 -22.29
C GLY A 70 10.45 13.66 -21.89
N TYR A 71 9.41 13.77 -21.06
CA TYR A 71 8.94 15.02 -20.48
C TYR A 71 8.30 14.79 -19.10
N ILE A 72 8.29 15.83 -18.26
CA ILE A 72 7.57 15.82 -16.98
C ILE A 72 6.07 15.92 -17.26
N SER A 73 5.29 14.93 -16.82
CA SER A 73 3.85 14.84 -17.06
C SER A 73 3.00 15.29 -15.87
N ARG A 74 3.57 15.30 -14.65
CA ARG A 74 2.85 15.72 -13.44
C ARG A 74 3.81 16.12 -12.34
N ILE A 75 3.47 17.16 -11.61
CA ILE A 75 4.24 17.67 -10.47
C ILE A 75 3.28 17.78 -9.28
N ARG A 76 3.63 17.16 -8.15
CA ARG A 76 2.79 17.21 -6.94
C ARG A 76 3.62 17.49 -5.70
N VAL A 77 3.05 18.25 -4.78
CA VAL A 77 3.46 18.28 -3.37
C VAL A 77 2.29 17.75 -2.56
N THR A 78 2.51 16.69 -1.80
CA THR A 78 1.47 16.07 -0.97
C THR A 78 2.02 15.74 0.41
N ASN A 79 1.15 15.72 1.42
CA ASN A 79 1.52 15.23 2.75
C ASN A 79 1.85 13.73 2.72
N GLY A 80 1.15 12.95 1.87
CA GLY A 80 1.32 11.49 1.80
C GLY A 80 2.60 11.05 1.09
N SER A 81 2.84 11.51 -0.14
CA SER A 81 3.98 11.09 -0.97
C SER A 81 5.15 12.09 -0.99
N GLY A 82 4.99 13.26 -0.35
CA GLY A 82 6.01 14.30 -0.35
C GLY A 82 6.03 15.07 -1.67
N TYR A 83 7.23 15.47 -2.10
CA TYR A 83 7.46 16.04 -3.43
C TYR A 83 7.54 14.90 -4.43
N VAL A 84 6.72 14.97 -5.48
CA VAL A 84 6.53 13.90 -6.45
C VAL A 84 6.65 14.44 -7.87
N LEU A 85 7.38 13.71 -8.71
CA LEU A 85 7.57 14.04 -10.12
C LEU A 85 7.25 12.83 -11.00
N ASP A 86 6.29 13.00 -11.90
CA ASP A 86 5.92 11.99 -12.88
C ASP A 86 6.60 12.33 -14.21
N VAL A 87 7.21 11.33 -14.85
CA VAL A 87 7.92 11.49 -16.12
C VAL A 87 7.39 10.49 -17.11
N CYS A 88 6.97 10.95 -18.29
CA CYS A 88 6.63 10.10 -19.42
C CYS A 88 7.82 10.04 -20.37
N TYR A 89 8.30 8.84 -20.68
CA TYR A 89 9.43 8.64 -21.59
C TYR A 89 8.96 8.23 -22.98
N HIS A 90 9.73 8.60 -24.00
CA HIS A 90 9.42 8.27 -25.40
C HIS A 90 9.62 6.80 -25.74
N ASN A 91 10.16 6.00 -24.80
CA ASN A 91 10.40 4.56 -24.97
C ASN A 91 9.23 3.68 -24.51
N GLY A 92 8.06 4.26 -24.22
CA GLY A 92 6.84 3.53 -23.86
C GLY A 92 6.63 3.31 -22.37
N TYR A 93 7.47 3.90 -21.52
CA TYR A 93 7.37 3.79 -20.06
C TYR A 93 7.18 5.15 -19.38
N SER A 94 6.63 5.13 -18.18
CA SER A 94 6.52 6.28 -17.29
C SER A 94 7.09 5.96 -15.92
N THR A 95 7.48 6.99 -15.17
CA THR A 95 7.94 6.85 -13.78
C THR A 95 7.23 7.80 -12.84
N ILE A 96 7.08 7.39 -11.59
CA ILE A 96 6.78 8.30 -10.48
C ILE A 96 7.96 8.30 -9.51
N ASN A 97 8.49 9.50 -9.25
CA ASN A 97 9.63 9.72 -8.36
C ASN A 97 9.10 10.36 -7.07
N ARG A 98 9.11 9.63 -5.94
CA ARG A 98 8.53 10.10 -4.67
C ARG A 98 9.58 10.40 -3.60
N HIS A 99 9.11 10.99 -2.51
CA HIS A 99 9.89 11.35 -1.33
C HIS A 99 11.01 12.37 -1.60
N LEU A 100 10.95 13.08 -2.73
CA LEU A 100 11.95 14.06 -3.13
C LEU A 100 12.04 15.21 -2.11
N SER A 101 13.17 15.91 -2.02
CA SER A 101 13.29 17.09 -1.15
C SER A 101 12.98 18.40 -1.87
N GLY A 102 12.91 18.36 -3.20
CA GLY A 102 12.62 19.52 -4.03
C GLY A 102 12.87 19.23 -5.51
N PHE A 103 12.40 20.14 -6.35
CA PHE A 103 12.54 20.10 -7.79
C PHE A 103 13.69 21.01 -8.26
N VAL A 104 14.12 20.86 -9.51
CA VAL A 104 15.02 21.83 -10.15
C VAL A 104 14.23 23.00 -10.76
N SER A 105 14.87 24.14 -10.99
CA SER A 105 14.28 25.26 -11.75
C SER A 105 14.05 24.82 -13.22
N PRO A 106 12.96 25.26 -13.89
CA PRO A 106 11.94 26.22 -13.43
C PRO A 106 10.76 25.60 -12.64
N ILE A 107 10.71 24.28 -12.47
CA ILE A 107 9.59 23.57 -11.82
C ILE A 107 9.42 24.01 -10.36
N ALA A 108 10.52 24.14 -9.63
CA ALA A 108 10.49 24.58 -8.23
C ALA A 108 9.81 25.94 -8.05
N GLU A 109 10.07 26.89 -8.95
CA GLU A 109 9.52 28.24 -8.90
C GLU A 109 8.01 28.25 -9.17
N ARG A 110 7.55 27.45 -10.14
CA ARG A 110 6.12 27.32 -10.45
C ARG A 110 5.34 26.68 -9.30
N VAL A 111 5.90 25.65 -8.67
CA VAL A 111 5.30 25.00 -7.50
C VAL A 111 5.19 25.98 -6.33
N GLU A 112 6.28 26.67 -5.99
CA GLU A 112 6.27 27.65 -4.91
C GLU A 112 5.22 28.74 -5.18
N LYS A 113 5.19 29.29 -6.40
CA LYS A 113 4.20 30.29 -6.79
C LYS A 113 2.77 29.80 -6.53
N LEU A 114 2.43 28.61 -7.01
CA LEU A 114 1.08 28.04 -6.86
C LEU A 114 0.73 27.79 -5.38
N GLN A 115 1.67 27.30 -4.57
CA GLN A 115 1.44 27.09 -3.13
C GLN A 115 1.07 28.38 -2.39
N TYR A 116 1.65 29.51 -2.78
CA TYR A 116 1.31 30.81 -2.19
C TYR A 116 0.06 31.44 -2.81
N GLU A 117 -0.23 31.21 -4.09
CA GLU A 117 -1.47 31.67 -4.74
C GLU A 117 -2.71 30.99 -4.15
N GLU A 118 -2.62 29.68 -3.89
CA GLU A 118 -3.71 28.87 -3.31
C GLU A 118 -3.69 28.85 -1.77
N GLU A 119 -2.71 29.48 -1.13
CA GLU A 119 -2.46 29.40 0.31
C GLU A 119 -2.45 27.95 0.84
N ASN A 120 -1.85 27.02 0.08
CA ASN A 120 -1.90 25.60 0.36
C ASN A 120 -0.53 24.93 0.22
N TRP A 121 -0.21 24.03 1.17
CA TRP A 121 0.97 23.17 1.07
C TRP A 121 0.84 22.15 -0.05
N GLU A 122 -0.34 21.55 -0.20
CA GLU A 122 -0.56 20.51 -1.21
C GLU A 122 -1.00 21.16 -2.51
N VAL A 123 -0.24 20.91 -3.58
CA VAL A 123 -0.52 21.44 -4.92
C VAL A 123 -0.25 20.38 -5.97
N GLU A 124 -0.92 20.54 -7.10
CA GLU A 124 -0.78 19.70 -8.26
C GLU A 124 -0.69 20.57 -9.52
N ILE A 125 0.25 20.22 -10.41
CA ILE A 125 0.39 20.81 -11.73
C ILE A 125 0.44 19.66 -12.74
N VAL A 126 -0.37 19.78 -13.79
CA VAL A 126 -0.32 18.93 -14.99
C VAL A 126 0.19 19.80 -16.15
N PRO A 127 1.49 19.72 -16.49
CA PRO A 127 2.07 20.43 -17.63
C PRO A 127 1.52 19.90 -18.96
N GLU A 128 1.57 20.74 -19.99
CA GLU A 128 1.37 20.25 -21.36
C GLU A 128 2.53 19.32 -21.78
N PRO A 129 2.29 18.29 -22.60
CA PRO A 129 3.35 17.43 -23.12
C PRO A 129 4.46 18.25 -23.79
N GLY A 130 5.70 18.06 -23.32
CA GLY A 130 6.86 18.79 -23.83
C GLY A 130 7.10 20.17 -23.22
N GLU A 131 6.28 20.64 -22.28
CA GLU A 131 6.55 21.90 -21.54
C GLU A 131 7.88 21.81 -20.76
N TYR A 132 8.13 20.66 -20.14
CA TYR A 132 9.38 20.35 -19.45
C TYR A 132 10.01 19.08 -20.05
N PRO A 133 10.72 19.20 -21.19
CA PRO A 133 11.40 18.06 -21.80
C PRO A 133 12.61 17.65 -20.96
N VAL A 134 12.91 16.36 -20.94
CA VAL A 134 14.05 15.79 -20.23
C VAL A 134 14.87 14.87 -21.11
N LYS A 135 16.17 14.82 -20.85
CA LYS A 135 17.11 13.87 -21.46
C LYS A 135 17.55 12.80 -20.47
N GLY A 136 17.83 11.60 -20.96
CA GLY A 136 18.40 10.54 -20.13
C GLY A 136 19.67 11.02 -19.40
N GLY A 137 19.69 10.89 -18.07
CA GLY A 137 20.77 11.36 -17.20
C GLY A 137 20.67 12.82 -16.74
N GLN A 138 19.73 13.61 -17.26
CA GLN A 138 19.49 14.99 -16.81
C GLN A 138 18.96 15.00 -15.37
N GLN A 139 19.51 15.86 -14.52
CA GLN A 139 18.96 16.07 -13.18
C GLN A 139 17.57 16.72 -13.26
N ILE A 140 16.60 16.13 -12.55
CA ILE A 140 15.20 16.56 -12.52
C ILE A 140 14.74 16.93 -11.10
N ALA A 141 15.41 16.42 -10.07
CA ALA A 141 15.02 16.65 -8.68
C ALA A 141 16.19 16.37 -7.71
N TRP A 142 15.89 16.52 -6.43
CA TRP A 142 16.75 16.16 -5.31
C TRP A 142 16.12 15.04 -4.50
N SER A 143 16.86 13.98 -4.19
CA SER A 143 16.38 12.89 -3.34
C SER A 143 16.06 13.40 -1.94
N GLY A 144 15.12 12.77 -1.24
CA GLY A 144 14.66 13.31 0.02
C GLY A 144 14.18 12.26 1.01
N ASN A 145 13.38 12.76 1.96
CA ASN A 145 12.71 11.99 2.99
C ASN A 145 11.34 12.63 3.28
N THR A 146 10.69 13.15 2.25
CA THR A 146 9.39 13.83 2.39
C THR A 146 8.22 12.85 2.29
N GLY A 147 7.06 13.22 2.80
CA GLY A 147 5.88 12.35 2.85
C GLY A 147 5.97 11.25 3.92
N TYR A 148 5.33 10.11 3.65
CA TYR A 148 5.40 8.91 4.49
C TYR A 148 6.69 8.14 4.20
N SER A 149 7.78 8.60 4.80
CA SER A 149 9.10 7.98 4.63
C SER A 149 9.85 7.90 5.97
N PHE A 150 10.46 6.74 6.21
CA PHE A 150 11.23 6.46 7.43
C PHE A 150 12.70 6.87 7.33
N GLY A 151 13.23 7.07 6.12
CA GLY A 151 14.63 7.41 5.91
C GLY A 151 14.91 7.92 4.50
N PRO A 152 16.04 8.61 4.27
CA PRO A 152 16.36 9.17 2.95
C PRO A 152 16.53 8.10 1.86
N HIS A 153 15.71 8.20 0.81
CA HIS A 153 15.73 7.32 -0.36
C HIS A 153 15.00 7.97 -1.55
N LEU A 154 15.08 7.35 -2.72
CA LEU A 154 14.18 7.60 -3.85
C LEU A 154 13.27 6.39 -4.01
N HIS A 155 11.96 6.58 -3.91
CA HIS A 155 10.98 5.58 -4.33
C HIS A 155 10.63 5.81 -5.80
N LEU A 156 10.86 4.80 -6.63
CA LEU A 156 10.71 4.85 -8.07
C LEU A 156 9.72 3.78 -8.55
N ASP A 157 8.49 4.21 -8.84
CA ASP A 157 7.52 3.39 -9.56
C ASP A 157 7.84 3.44 -11.06
N VAL A 158 7.70 2.33 -11.79
CA VAL A 158 7.79 2.27 -13.27
C VAL A 158 6.51 1.66 -13.83
N PHE A 159 6.01 2.27 -14.91
CA PHE A 159 4.77 1.90 -15.57
C PHE A 159 5.01 1.65 -17.04
N GLU A 160 4.35 0.65 -17.60
CA GLU A 160 4.16 0.57 -19.05
C GLU A 160 3.07 1.58 -19.44
N THR A 161 3.41 2.61 -20.23
CA THR A 161 2.53 3.76 -20.49
C THR A 161 1.23 3.36 -21.19
N GLU A 162 1.28 2.37 -22.08
CA GLU A 162 0.12 1.93 -22.85
C GLU A 162 -0.95 1.25 -21.97
N SER A 163 -0.52 0.35 -21.08
CA SER A 163 -1.43 -0.40 -20.21
C SER A 163 -1.75 0.33 -18.89
N GLY A 164 -0.86 1.22 -18.44
CA GLY A 164 -0.91 1.79 -17.11
C GLY A 164 -0.53 0.81 -15.99
N ASP A 165 -0.08 -0.40 -16.34
CA ASP A 165 0.36 -1.40 -15.36
C ASP A 165 1.69 -0.96 -14.73
N TYR A 166 1.76 -1.08 -13.40
CA TYR A 166 3.03 -1.08 -12.67
C TYR A 166 3.82 -2.32 -13.09
N ILE A 167 5.12 -2.14 -13.34
CA ILE A 167 6.02 -3.24 -13.70
C ILE A 167 7.23 -3.28 -12.76
N ASP A 168 7.79 -4.47 -12.57
CA ASP A 168 9.03 -4.64 -11.82
C ASP A 168 10.17 -3.87 -12.52
N PRO A 169 10.75 -2.83 -11.88
CA PRO A 169 11.85 -2.08 -12.48
C PRO A 169 13.19 -2.83 -12.41
N MET A 170 13.30 -3.89 -11.59
CA MET A 170 14.56 -4.59 -11.34
C MET A 170 15.30 -5.03 -12.61
N PRO A 171 14.64 -5.60 -13.65
CA PRO A 171 15.32 -6.01 -14.88
C PRO A 171 16.08 -4.87 -15.58
N PHE A 172 15.67 -3.61 -15.44
CA PHE A 172 16.39 -2.47 -16.03
C PHE A 172 17.69 -2.14 -15.29
N PHE A 173 17.79 -2.49 -14.00
CA PHE A 173 18.91 -2.14 -13.12
C PHE A 173 19.73 -3.33 -12.65
N GLN A 174 19.35 -4.56 -13.05
CA GLN A 174 19.98 -5.80 -12.64
C GLN A 174 21.51 -5.80 -12.87
N SER A 175 21.99 -5.25 -13.99
CA SER A 175 23.43 -5.15 -14.29
C SER A 175 24.21 -4.19 -13.39
N LYS A 176 23.51 -3.38 -12.57
CA LYS A 176 24.09 -2.35 -11.69
C LYS A 176 23.99 -2.71 -10.21
N ILE A 177 23.34 -3.81 -9.89
CA ILE A 177 23.13 -4.30 -8.53
C ILE A 177 23.72 -5.71 -8.47
N LYS A 178 24.49 -5.99 -7.43
CA LYS A 178 25.04 -7.33 -7.19
C LYS A 178 24.10 -8.08 -6.25
N ASP A 179 23.70 -9.28 -6.64
CA ASP A 179 22.99 -10.18 -5.74
C ASP A 179 23.27 -11.66 -6.06
N THR A 180 23.64 -12.40 -5.02
CA THR A 180 23.93 -13.84 -5.04
C THR A 180 23.19 -14.61 -3.95
N ARG A 181 22.26 -13.95 -3.23
CA ARG A 181 21.62 -14.51 -2.05
C ARG A 181 20.24 -15.04 -2.40
N ALA A 182 20.03 -16.34 -2.24
CA ALA A 182 18.71 -16.92 -2.46
C ALA A 182 17.68 -16.47 -1.39
N PRO A 183 16.40 -16.34 -1.76
CA PRO A 183 15.30 -16.11 -0.82
C PRO A 183 15.27 -17.16 0.29
N LYS A 184 14.74 -16.79 1.46
CA LYS A 184 14.58 -17.71 2.58
C LYS A 184 13.14 -17.76 3.07
N ALA A 185 12.65 -18.98 3.31
CA ALA A 185 11.41 -19.20 4.02
C ALA A 185 11.64 -19.13 5.54
N ASP A 186 10.68 -18.53 6.24
CA ASP A 186 10.61 -18.44 7.70
C ASP A 186 9.51 -19.32 8.29
N GLY A 187 8.50 -19.68 7.50
CA GLY A 187 7.39 -20.49 7.98
C GLY A 187 6.44 -20.93 6.87
N ILE A 188 5.74 -22.03 7.12
CA ILE A 188 4.66 -22.55 6.27
C ILE A 188 3.39 -22.58 7.12
N LEU A 189 2.29 -22.09 6.56
CA LEU A 189 1.00 -22.01 7.21
C LEU A 189 -0.02 -22.86 6.47
N PHE A 190 -0.69 -23.74 7.19
CA PHE A 190 -1.81 -24.53 6.69
C PHE A 190 -3.12 -23.79 6.93
N PHE A 191 -4.03 -23.87 5.96
CA PHE A 191 -5.35 -23.28 5.95
C PHE A 191 -6.40 -24.37 5.69
N PRO A 192 -6.80 -25.15 6.72
CA PRO A 192 -7.92 -26.08 6.57
C PRO A 192 -9.17 -25.31 6.12
N GLN A 193 -9.87 -25.81 5.11
CA GLN A 193 -11.08 -25.14 4.62
C GLN A 193 -12.26 -25.46 5.54
N LEU A 194 -12.92 -24.43 6.08
CA LEU A 194 -14.02 -24.58 7.03
C LEU A 194 -15.11 -25.52 6.48
N GLY A 195 -15.51 -26.51 7.26
CA GLY A 195 -16.49 -27.51 6.84
C GLY A 195 -16.02 -28.51 5.78
N LYS A 196 -14.78 -28.41 5.30
CA LYS A 196 -14.27 -29.16 4.13
C LYS A 196 -12.95 -29.87 4.37
N GLY A 197 -12.18 -29.48 5.37
CA GLY A 197 -10.91 -30.14 5.70
C GLY A 197 -10.38 -29.79 7.07
N VAL A 198 -9.45 -30.61 7.55
CA VAL A 198 -8.79 -30.51 8.85
C VAL A 198 -7.29 -30.75 8.72
N VAL A 199 -6.53 -30.11 9.61
CA VAL A 199 -5.11 -30.38 9.84
C VAL A 199 -4.93 -30.66 11.32
N ASP A 200 -4.29 -31.79 11.65
CA ASP A 200 -4.23 -32.34 13.02
C ASP A 200 -5.60 -32.34 13.73
N GLY A 201 -6.66 -32.71 13.01
CA GLY A 201 -8.03 -32.81 13.51
C GLY A 201 -8.71 -31.46 13.77
N LYS A 202 -8.11 -30.34 13.36
CA LYS A 202 -8.63 -28.98 13.59
C LYS A 202 -8.87 -28.23 12.29
N GLN A 203 -9.83 -27.30 12.32
CA GLN A 203 -10.08 -26.35 11.23
C GLN A 203 -9.38 -24.99 11.44
N GLU A 204 -8.46 -24.91 12.40
CA GLU A 204 -7.67 -23.72 12.69
C GLU A 204 -6.37 -23.73 11.89
N ASN A 205 -5.87 -22.54 11.55
CA ASN A 205 -4.59 -22.44 10.85
C ASN A 205 -3.44 -23.00 11.71
N LYS A 206 -2.57 -23.81 11.11
CA LYS A 206 -1.39 -24.41 11.76
C LYS A 206 -0.11 -23.96 11.09
N THR A 207 0.87 -23.50 11.87
CA THR A 207 2.21 -23.15 11.35
C THR A 207 3.19 -24.31 11.57
N ILE A 208 4.08 -24.52 10.61
CA ILE A 208 5.31 -25.31 10.76
C ILE A 208 6.54 -24.51 10.35
N LEU A 209 7.70 -24.94 10.82
CA LEU A 209 8.98 -24.44 10.32
C LEU A 209 9.24 -25.01 8.91
N PRO A 210 9.95 -24.27 8.04
CA PRO A 210 10.41 -24.80 6.76
C PRO A 210 11.30 -26.04 6.94
N ASN A 211 11.26 -26.99 6.00
CA ASN A 211 12.00 -28.25 6.05
C ASN A 211 11.74 -29.09 7.31
N SER A 212 10.53 -29.01 7.88
CA SER A 212 10.14 -29.90 8.97
C SER A 212 10.12 -31.35 8.48
N GLU A 213 10.89 -32.22 9.15
CA GLU A 213 10.92 -33.66 8.87
C GLU A 213 9.67 -34.38 9.40
N ARG A 214 8.89 -33.73 10.28
CA ARG A 214 7.70 -34.34 10.86
C ARG A 214 6.51 -34.18 9.89
N PRO A 215 5.89 -35.28 9.44
CA PRO A 215 4.68 -35.19 8.64
C PRO A 215 3.56 -34.47 9.40
N VAL A 216 2.75 -33.71 8.67
CA VAL A 216 1.55 -33.06 9.18
C VAL A 216 0.33 -33.89 8.78
N GLU A 217 -0.50 -34.32 9.73
CA GLU A 217 -1.70 -35.09 9.40
C GLU A 217 -2.80 -34.17 8.87
N ALA A 218 -3.47 -34.57 7.79
CA ALA A 218 -4.59 -33.80 7.22
C ALA A 218 -5.64 -34.72 6.58
N TRP A 219 -6.85 -34.18 6.43
CA TRP A 219 -7.93 -34.82 5.67
C TRP A 219 -8.87 -33.77 5.07
N GLY A 220 -9.38 -34.02 3.87
CA GLY A 220 -10.25 -33.09 3.15
C GLY A 220 -9.48 -31.97 2.44
N VAL A 221 -10.14 -30.81 2.24
CA VAL A 221 -9.58 -29.69 1.47
C VAL A 221 -8.76 -28.76 2.35
N ILE A 222 -7.50 -28.53 1.97
CA ILE A 222 -6.57 -27.64 2.66
C ILE A 222 -5.92 -26.67 1.68
N GLY A 223 -5.62 -25.46 2.15
CA GLY A 223 -4.67 -24.55 1.52
C GLY A 223 -3.35 -24.54 2.27
N VAL A 224 -2.29 -24.07 1.63
CA VAL A 224 -1.02 -23.75 2.28
C VAL A 224 -0.55 -22.37 1.86
N GLY A 225 0.27 -21.74 2.70
CA GLY A 225 0.94 -20.48 2.40
C GLY A 225 2.33 -20.45 2.99
N ILE A 226 3.15 -19.52 2.54
CA ILE A 226 4.55 -19.41 2.93
C ILE A 226 4.87 -17.98 3.38
N LYS A 227 5.59 -17.87 4.48
CA LYS A 227 6.26 -16.64 4.89
C LYS A 227 7.70 -16.74 4.43
N ALA A 228 8.12 -15.85 3.53
CA ALA A 228 9.45 -15.84 2.98
C ALA A 228 9.91 -14.43 2.66
N TYR A 229 11.22 -14.22 2.68
CA TYR A 229 11.87 -12.96 2.37
C TYR A 229 13.02 -13.19 1.41
N ASP A 230 13.21 -12.24 0.51
CA ASP A 230 14.38 -12.15 -0.32
C ASP A 230 15.45 -11.23 0.32
N TYR A 231 16.70 -11.35 -0.13
CA TYR A 231 17.86 -10.66 0.42
C TYR A 231 18.84 -10.28 -0.68
N MET A 232 19.54 -9.16 -0.50
CA MET A 232 20.58 -8.72 -1.45
C MET A 232 21.95 -8.61 -0.78
N ASP A 233 23.02 -8.69 -1.58
CA ASP A 233 24.38 -8.46 -1.10
C ASP A 233 24.60 -7.00 -0.63
N GLY A 234 25.47 -6.81 0.37
CA GLY A 234 25.88 -5.48 0.83
C GLY A 234 24.84 -4.68 1.64
N VAL A 235 23.63 -5.23 1.83
CA VAL A 235 22.54 -4.61 2.60
C VAL A 235 21.84 -5.62 3.51
N ASN A 236 21.22 -5.12 4.58
CA ASN A 236 20.53 -5.94 5.59
C ASN A 236 18.99 -5.85 5.48
N ASN A 237 18.48 -5.25 4.42
CA ASN A 237 17.04 -5.15 4.17
C ASN A 237 16.46 -6.52 3.79
N HIS A 238 15.18 -6.71 4.08
CA HIS A 238 14.38 -7.83 3.57
C HIS A 238 13.55 -7.33 2.39
N TYR A 239 13.37 -8.20 1.41
CA TYR A 239 12.66 -7.90 0.16
C TYR A 239 11.52 -8.90 -0.09
N GLY A 240 10.65 -8.54 -1.02
CA GLY A 240 9.61 -9.41 -1.54
C GLY A 240 10.21 -10.49 -2.44
N VAL A 241 9.70 -11.71 -2.33
CA VAL A 241 10.12 -12.83 -3.18
C VAL A 241 9.48 -12.69 -4.55
N TYR A 242 10.29 -12.70 -5.61
CA TYR A 242 9.83 -12.51 -6.99
C TYR A 242 8.90 -13.64 -7.46
N SER A 243 9.25 -14.91 -7.20
CA SER A 243 8.44 -16.06 -7.59
C SER A 243 8.33 -17.10 -6.48
N VAL A 244 7.10 -17.58 -6.25
CA VAL A 244 6.79 -18.70 -5.35
C VAL A 244 6.07 -19.76 -6.17
N VAL A 245 6.60 -20.98 -6.19
CA VAL A 245 5.96 -22.14 -6.84
C VAL A 245 5.72 -23.21 -5.79
N LEU A 246 4.50 -23.74 -5.76
CA LEU A 246 4.14 -24.91 -4.97
C LEU A 246 3.89 -26.09 -5.89
N THR A 247 4.54 -27.22 -5.61
CA THR A 247 4.23 -28.51 -6.23
C THR A 247 3.80 -29.54 -5.18
N VAL A 248 2.96 -30.47 -5.59
CA VAL A 248 2.53 -31.64 -4.80
C VAL A 248 2.73 -32.89 -5.64
N ASP A 249 3.49 -33.86 -5.11
CA ASP A 249 3.88 -35.09 -5.81
C ASP A 249 4.49 -34.83 -7.20
N GLY A 250 5.25 -33.72 -7.30
CA GLY A 250 5.91 -33.29 -8.53
C GLY A 250 5.04 -32.44 -9.47
N ASN A 251 3.73 -32.35 -9.25
CA ASN A 251 2.82 -31.55 -10.08
C ASN A 251 2.70 -30.12 -9.55
N GLU A 252 2.79 -29.13 -10.43
CA GLU A 252 2.57 -27.73 -10.04
C GLU A 252 1.11 -27.50 -9.65
N ILE A 253 0.91 -26.92 -8.47
CA ILE A 253 -0.42 -26.58 -7.92
C ILE A 253 -0.66 -25.08 -8.02
N PHE A 254 0.36 -24.29 -7.70
CA PHE A 254 0.24 -22.84 -7.61
C PHE A 254 1.56 -22.14 -7.94
N ARG A 255 1.44 -20.94 -8.51
CA ARG A 255 2.54 -20.04 -8.78
C ARG A 255 2.11 -18.58 -8.53
N SER A 256 2.96 -17.83 -7.84
CA SER A 256 2.96 -16.36 -7.91
C SER A 256 4.19 -15.87 -8.65
N THR A 257 4.05 -14.84 -9.49
CA THR A 257 5.16 -14.17 -10.19
C THR A 257 4.93 -12.67 -10.13
N VAL A 258 5.69 -11.99 -9.29
CA VAL A 258 5.53 -10.58 -8.96
C VAL A 258 6.29 -9.72 -9.96
N ASP A 259 5.77 -9.64 -11.20
CA ASP A 259 6.40 -8.91 -12.31
C ASP A 259 5.59 -7.68 -12.74
N ARG A 260 4.27 -7.68 -12.51
CA ARG A 260 3.38 -6.56 -12.82
C ARG A 260 2.06 -6.60 -12.05
N PHE A 261 1.42 -5.44 -11.93
CA PHE A 261 0.04 -5.31 -11.47
C PHE A 261 -0.58 -3.97 -11.90
N SER A 262 -1.91 -3.90 -11.99
CA SER A 262 -2.64 -2.66 -12.23
C SER A 262 -2.99 -1.96 -10.91
N GLN A 263 -3.26 -0.65 -10.96
CA GLN A 263 -3.67 0.11 -9.79
C GLN A 263 -4.91 -0.48 -9.09
N GLU A 264 -5.86 -1.04 -9.84
CA GLU A 264 -7.08 -1.66 -9.32
C GLU A 264 -6.80 -3.00 -8.61
N GLU A 265 -5.76 -3.72 -9.01
CA GLU A 265 -5.34 -4.97 -8.39
C GLU A 265 -4.67 -4.76 -7.03
N ASN A 266 -4.18 -3.55 -6.70
CA ASN A 266 -3.37 -3.29 -5.50
C ASN A 266 -3.98 -3.86 -4.22
N ARG A 267 -5.29 -3.68 -4.04
CA ARG A 267 -5.96 -4.04 -2.79
C ARG A 267 -6.23 -5.53 -2.66
N MET A 268 -6.12 -6.29 -3.74
CA MET A 268 -6.27 -7.75 -3.74
C MET A 268 -5.20 -8.46 -2.90
N ILE A 269 -4.11 -7.77 -2.53
CA ILE A 269 -3.12 -8.26 -1.57
C ILE A 269 -3.75 -8.65 -0.22
N ASN A 270 -4.85 -8.01 0.16
CA ASN A 270 -5.62 -8.30 1.37
C ASN A 270 -6.22 -9.71 1.39
N SER A 271 -6.34 -10.34 0.22
CA SER A 271 -6.75 -11.74 0.08
C SER A 271 -5.55 -12.66 -0.14
N TRP A 272 -4.57 -12.23 -0.92
CA TRP A 272 -3.37 -13.04 -1.17
C TRP A 272 -2.58 -13.29 0.12
N THR A 273 -2.59 -12.35 1.06
CA THR A 273 -1.79 -12.43 2.28
C THR A 273 -2.62 -12.70 3.52
N TYR A 274 -2.06 -13.46 4.46
CA TYR A 274 -2.58 -13.63 5.82
C TYR A 274 -1.46 -13.32 6.81
N GLY A 275 -1.49 -12.12 7.38
CA GLY A 275 -0.36 -11.60 8.14
C GLY A 275 0.87 -11.43 7.25
N GLN A 276 1.92 -12.23 7.49
CA GLN A 276 3.15 -12.24 6.69
C GLN A 276 3.24 -13.44 5.73
N TYR A 277 2.20 -14.26 5.65
CA TYR A 277 2.17 -15.43 4.78
C TYR A 277 1.50 -15.10 3.45
N MET A 278 2.15 -15.47 2.35
CA MET A 278 1.57 -15.50 1.01
C MET A 278 0.81 -16.80 0.85
N LYS A 279 -0.49 -16.74 0.58
CA LYS A 279 -1.29 -17.93 0.26
C LYS A 279 -0.83 -18.49 -1.08
N SER A 280 -0.79 -19.83 -1.16
CA SER A 280 -0.56 -20.59 -2.39
C SER A 280 -1.86 -21.13 -2.96
N PHE A 281 -2.94 -20.38 -2.77
CA PHE A 281 -4.27 -20.61 -3.31
C PHE A 281 -4.95 -19.26 -3.48
N ILE A 282 -5.95 -19.20 -4.36
CA ILE A 282 -6.59 -17.98 -4.79
C ILE A 282 -8.03 -17.97 -4.28
N ASP A 283 -8.33 -17.12 -3.30
CA ASP A 283 -9.70 -16.91 -2.84
C ASP A 283 -10.61 -16.53 -4.04
N PRO A 284 -11.90 -16.89 -4.04
CA PRO A 284 -12.73 -16.81 -5.24
C PRO A 284 -12.96 -15.36 -5.75
N GLY A 285 -12.98 -14.37 -4.86
CA GLY A 285 -13.06 -12.95 -5.19
C GLY A 285 -11.72 -12.29 -5.53
N ASN A 286 -10.60 -13.03 -5.50
CA ASN A 286 -9.29 -12.51 -5.86
C ASN A 286 -9.03 -12.66 -7.36
N THR A 287 -8.65 -11.57 -8.02
CA THR A 287 -8.45 -11.49 -9.47
C THR A 287 -7.02 -11.13 -9.87
N LEU A 288 -6.04 -11.26 -8.96
CA LEU A 288 -4.66 -10.93 -9.25
C LEU A 288 -4.09 -11.75 -10.40
N ARG A 289 -3.66 -11.08 -11.48
CA ARG A 289 -3.03 -11.73 -12.64
C ARG A 289 -1.69 -12.38 -12.34
N LEU A 290 -1.01 -11.91 -11.28
CA LEU A 290 0.27 -12.47 -10.83
C LEU A 290 0.12 -13.82 -10.13
N LEU A 291 -1.11 -14.24 -9.77
CA LEU A 291 -1.40 -15.53 -9.15
C LEU A 291 -1.94 -16.50 -10.20
N LYS A 292 -1.39 -17.71 -10.25
CA LYS A 292 -1.83 -18.78 -11.13
C LYS A 292 -2.00 -20.06 -10.33
N ALA A 293 -3.14 -20.72 -10.50
CA ALA A 293 -3.37 -22.07 -10.02
C ALA A 293 -3.41 -23.01 -11.23
N SER A 294 -2.69 -24.12 -11.12
CA SER A 294 -2.59 -25.11 -12.21
C SER A 294 -3.57 -26.27 -12.04
N ASN A 295 -4.23 -26.35 -10.89
CA ASN A 295 -5.30 -27.31 -10.61
C ASN A 295 -6.70 -26.68 -10.69
N ASP A 296 -7.73 -27.51 -10.73
CA ASP A 296 -9.13 -27.08 -10.85
C ASP A 296 -9.72 -26.48 -9.56
N ASN A 297 -8.94 -26.45 -8.47
CA ASN A 297 -9.37 -25.97 -7.16
C ASN A 297 -8.60 -24.73 -6.68
N ARG A 298 -8.16 -23.88 -7.62
CA ARG A 298 -7.54 -22.57 -7.34
C ARG A 298 -6.35 -22.64 -6.37
N GLY A 299 -5.56 -23.70 -6.42
CA GLY A 299 -4.37 -23.92 -5.58
C GLY A 299 -4.65 -24.64 -4.24
N LEU A 300 -5.91 -24.89 -3.91
CA LEU A 300 -6.28 -25.76 -2.78
C LEU A 300 -5.99 -27.22 -3.12
N VAL A 301 -5.58 -28.00 -2.13
CA VAL A 301 -5.23 -29.42 -2.27
C VAL A 301 -6.24 -30.27 -1.50
N THR A 302 -6.76 -31.31 -2.15
CA THR A 302 -7.63 -32.30 -1.50
C THR A 302 -6.78 -33.47 -1.01
N ILE A 303 -6.91 -33.81 0.27
CA ILE A 303 -6.24 -34.92 0.95
C ILE A 303 -7.31 -35.97 1.27
N ASP A 304 -7.47 -36.96 0.41
CA ASP A 304 -8.57 -37.93 0.42
C ASP A 304 -8.10 -39.40 0.32
N GLU A 305 -6.79 -39.63 0.31
CA GLU A 305 -6.17 -40.96 0.34
C GLU A 305 -5.29 -41.09 1.60
N GLU A 306 -5.26 -42.28 2.19
CA GLU A 306 -4.39 -42.57 3.35
C GLU A 306 -2.95 -42.84 2.90
N ARG A 307 -2.25 -41.78 2.50
CA ARG A 307 -0.87 -41.80 2.03
C ARG A 307 -0.10 -40.54 2.39
N ASP A 308 1.20 -40.55 2.17
CA ASP A 308 2.02 -39.34 2.24
C ASP A 308 1.95 -38.58 0.89
N TYR A 309 1.71 -37.28 0.98
CA TYR A 309 1.74 -36.31 -0.12
C TYR A 309 3.01 -35.45 0.05
N GLN A 310 3.80 -35.33 -1.01
CA GLN A 310 5.08 -34.61 -0.98
C GLN A 310 4.92 -33.19 -1.51
N PHE A 311 4.99 -32.21 -0.61
CA PHE A 311 4.89 -30.80 -0.96
C PHE A 311 6.29 -30.20 -1.12
N LEU A 312 6.46 -29.34 -2.13
CA LEU A 312 7.70 -28.64 -2.39
C LEU A 312 7.42 -27.19 -2.78
N TYR A 313 7.98 -26.26 -2.01
CA TYR A 313 8.11 -24.88 -2.41
C TYR A 313 9.43 -24.65 -3.15
N THR A 314 9.37 -23.92 -4.27
CA THR A 314 10.55 -23.34 -4.94
C THR A 314 10.40 -21.83 -4.96
N LEU A 315 11.34 -21.13 -4.33
CA LEU A 315 11.40 -19.67 -4.27
C LEU A 315 12.51 -19.16 -5.18
N LYS A 316 12.26 -18.07 -5.89
CA LYS A 316 13.23 -17.43 -6.79
C LYS A 316 13.17 -15.92 -6.63
N ASP A 317 14.33 -15.28 -6.59
CA ASP A 317 14.45 -13.81 -6.65
C ASP A 317 14.49 -13.28 -8.09
N ALA A 318 14.67 -11.97 -8.24
CA ALA A 318 14.78 -11.33 -9.56
C ALA A 318 16.13 -11.61 -10.26
N PHE A 319 17.15 -12.10 -9.55
CA PHE A 319 18.49 -12.44 -10.07
C PHE A 319 18.65 -13.92 -10.46
N GLY A 320 17.66 -14.73 -10.14
CA GLY A 320 17.62 -16.16 -10.38
C GLY A 320 18.15 -17.04 -9.26
N ASN A 321 18.56 -16.47 -8.13
CA ASN A 321 18.93 -17.26 -6.97
C ASN A 321 17.68 -17.99 -6.45
N THR A 322 17.85 -19.28 -6.13
CA THR A 322 16.73 -20.20 -5.89
C THR A 322 16.92 -20.95 -4.59
N SER A 323 15.85 -21.11 -3.82
CA SER A 323 15.78 -21.98 -2.65
C SER A 323 14.58 -22.93 -2.73
N LYS A 324 14.70 -24.08 -2.06
CA LYS A 324 13.69 -25.14 -2.09
C LYS A 324 13.37 -25.60 -0.67
N TYR A 325 12.09 -25.82 -0.39
CA TYR A 325 11.60 -26.26 0.91
C TYR A 325 10.57 -27.38 0.78
N SER A 326 10.90 -28.57 1.25
CA SER A 326 10.01 -29.73 1.20
C SER A 326 9.37 -30.02 2.55
N PHE A 327 8.16 -30.57 2.53
CA PHE A 327 7.47 -31.06 3.71
C PHE A 327 6.45 -32.13 3.29
N THR A 328 6.09 -33.02 4.23
CA THR A 328 5.16 -34.11 3.96
C THR A 328 3.83 -33.86 4.65
N VAL A 329 2.74 -34.02 3.91
CA VAL A 329 1.38 -34.07 4.45
C VAL A 329 0.91 -35.52 4.43
N ARG A 330 0.59 -36.07 5.59
CA ARG A 330 0.09 -37.44 5.73
C ARG A 330 -1.43 -37.40 5.70
N GLY A 331 -2.01 -37.96 4.64
CA GLY A 331 -3.43 -38.23 4.57
C GLY A 331 -3.80 -39.27 5.62
N ARG A 332 -4.66 -38.88 6.55
CA ARG A 332 -5.21 -39.77 7.57
C ARG A 332 -6.65 -39.40 7.80
N LYS A 333 -7.57 -40.35 7.65
CA LYS A 333 -9.00 -40.07 7.76
C LYS A 333 -9.35 -39.50 9.12
N GLN A 334 -9.99 -38.33 9.12
CA GLN A 334 -10.35 -37.57 10.31
C GLN A 334 -11.75 -36.98 10.14
N PRO A 335 -12.54 -36.81 11.23
CA PRO A 335 -13.84 -36.17 11.16
C PRO A 335 -13.70 -34.70 10.73
N ILE A 336 -14.62 -34.25 9.88
CA ILE A 336 -14.71 -32.86 9.44
C ILE A 336 -16.06 -32.31 9.91
N GLU A 337 -16.02 -31.43 10.90
CA GLU A 337 -17.23 -30.78 11.39
C GLU A 337 -17.81 -29.84 10.33
N PRO A 338 -19.12 -29.91 10.02
CA PRO A 338 -19.74 -29.01 9.06
C PRO A 338 -19.74 -27.56 9.55
N LEU A 339 -19.70 -26.61 8.63
CA LEU A 339 -19.77 -25.19 8.95
C LEU A 339 -21.20 -24.81 9.37
N ASN A 340 -21.44 -24.71 10.68
CA ASN A 340 -22.67 -24.17 11.22
C ASN A 340 -22.62 -22.64 11.26
N HIS A 341 -23.60 -22.00 10.61
CA HIS A 341 -23.72 -20.54 10.62
C HIS A 341 -25.19 -20.12 10.59
N ARG A 342 -25.44 -18.85 10.88
CA ARG A 342 -26.76 -18.23 10.72
C ARG A 342 -26.78 -17.52 9.38
N GLU A 343 -27.72 -17.87 8.50
CA GLU A 343 -27.86 -17.26 7.16
C GLU A 343 -27.84 -15.72 7.18
N LYS A 344 -28.50 -15.10 8.19
CA LYS A 344 -28.49 -13.63 8.37
C LYS A 344 -27.08 -13.02 8.49
N TYR A 345 -26.13 -13.77 9.03
CA TYR A 345 -24.77 -13.33 9.31
C TYR A 345 -23.74 -14.04 8.44
N TYR A 346 -24.16 -14.59 7.30
CA TYR A 346 -23.28 -15.24 6.34
C TYR A 346 -23.20 -14.40 5.08
N PHE A 347 -22.08 -13.72 4.90
CA PHE A 347 -21.87 -12.87 3.74
C PHE A 347 -21.21 -13.67 2.62
N THR A 348 -21.85 -13.65 1.45
CA THR A 348 -21.35 -14.36 0.27
C THR A 348 -20.54 -13.43 -0.62
N TRP A 349 -19.40 -13.89 -1.13
CA TRP A 349 -18.48 -12.99 -1.85
C TRP A 349 -19.03 -12.49 -3.20
N ASN A 350 -19.86 -13.31 -3.85
CA ASN A 350 -20.36 -13.07 -5.21
C ASN A 350 -21.79 -12.50 -5.27
N LYS A 351 -22.33 -11.99 -4.16
CA LYS A 351 -23.65 -11.34 -4.11
C LYS A 351 -23.58 -10.05 -3.31
N THR A 352 -24.62 -9.23 -3.44
CA THR A 352 -24.85 -8.13 -2.51
C THR A 352 -25.33 -8.70 -1.18
N ASN A 353 -24.68 -8.30 -0.09
CA ASN A 353 -25.02 -8.69 1.26
C ASN A 353 -25.64 -7.50 2.01
N TYR A 354 -26.60 -7.80 2.87
CA TYR A 354 -27.31 -6.82 3.67
C TYR A 354 -27.25 -7.22 5.13
N LEU A 355 -26.92 -6.27 6.01
CA LEU A 355 -27.06 -6.44 7.45
C LEU A 355 -27.89 -5.29 8.00
N GLN A 356 -29.11 -5.64 8.41
CA GLN A 356 -30.08 -4.73 9.00
C GLN A 356 -30.40 -5.19 10.42
N GLU A 357 -30.12 -4.31 11.37
CA GLU A 357 -30.35 -4.49 12.79
C GLU A 357 -30.91 -3.18 13.36
N PRO A 358 -31.56 -3.20 14.54
CA PRO A 358 -32.09 -1.97 15.14
C PRO A 358 -30.99 -0.90 15.29
N GLY A 359 -31.07 0.16 14.48
CA GLY A 359 -30.08 1.25 14.47
C GLY A 359 -28.80 0.96 13.67
N LEU A 360 -28.77 -0.07 12.82
CA LEU A 360 -27.65 -0.39 11.92
C LEU A 360 -28.19 -0.76 10.53
N ASN A 361 -27.63 -0.13 9.50
CA ASN A 361 -27.81 -0.56 8.12
C ASN A 361 -26.45 -0.61 7.42
N LEU A 362 -26.14 -1.77 6.83
CA LEU A 362 -24.94 -2.00 6.06
C LEU A 362 -25.31 -2.73 4.77
N VAL A 363 -24.83 -2.19 3.64
CA VAL A 363 -24.90 -2.83 2.34
C VAL A 363 -23.48 -3.09 1.86
N VAL A 364 -23.18 -4.35 1.56
CA VAL A 364 -21.91 -4.76 0.96
C VAL A 364 -22.20 -5.26 -0.46
N PRO A 365 -21.98 -4.43 -1.49
CA PRO A 365 -22.18 -4.84 -2.88
C PRO A 365 -21.39 -6.09 -3.28
N LYS A 366 -21.87 -6.77 -4.32
CA LYS A 366 -21.13 -7.84 -4.98
C LYS A 366 -19.71 -7.38 -5.37
N GLY A 367 -18.71 -8.24 -5.15
CA GLY A 367 -17.31 -7.97 -5.49
C GLY A 367 -16.52 -7.20 -4.42
N MET A 368 -17.14 -6.92 -3.27
CA MET A 368 -16.46 -6.25 -2.15
C MET A 368 -15.72 -7.21 -1.21
N LEU A 369 -16.03 -8.50 -1.26
CA LEU A 369 -15.43 -9.54 -0.44
C LEU A 369 -14.58 -10.47 -1.30
N TYR A 370 -13.51 -10.98 -0.71
CA TYR A 370 -12.59 -11.89 -1.39
C TYR A 370 -12.96 -13.37 -1.23
N ASP A 371 -13.68 -13.70 -0.15
CA ASP A 371 -14.19 -15.04 0.13
C ASP A 371 -15.50 -14.90 0.94
N ASP A 372 -16.22 -16.00 1.11
CA ASP A 372 -17.40 -16.04 1.98
C ASP A 372 -17.01 -15.78 3.44
N VAL A 373 -17.83 -15.03 4.17
CA VAL A 373 -17.54 -14.58 5.53
C VAL A 373 -18.68 -14.94 6.47
N PRO A 374 -18.52 -15.97 7.32
CA PRO A 374 -19.38 -16.17 8.48
C PRO A 374 -19.06 -15.11 9.53
N LEU A 375 -19.90 -14.08 9.66
CA LEU A 375 -19.67 -12.96 10.56
C LEU A 375 -19.79 -13.37 12.03
N ASN A 376 -18.83 -12.94 12.85
CA ASN A 376 -18.93 -12.93 14.30
C ASN A 376 -19.65 -11.65 14.77
N TYR A 377 -20.93 -11.55 14.40
CA TYR A 377 -21.74 -10.37 14.69
C TYR A 377 -22.16 -10.32 16.16
N GLN A 378 -21.96 -9.15 16.79
CA GLN A 378 -22.44 -8.86 18.14
C GLN A 378 -22.88 -7.40 18.26
N VAL A 379 -23.88 -7.14 19.10
CA VAL A 379 -24.28 -5.78 19.47
C VAL A 379 -24.18 -5.58 20.97
N LYS A 380 -23.52 -4.50 21.37
CA LYS A 380 -23.49 -4.05 22.76
C LYS A 380 -24.42 -2.85 22.92
N ALA A 381 -25.52 -3.08 23.63
CA ALA A 381 -26.48 -2.06 23.97
C ALA A 381 -26.09 -1.39 25.30
N ASP A 382 -25.67 -0.13 25.24
CA ASP A 382 -25.50 0.74 26.39
C ASP A 382 -26.61 1.80 26.37
N SER A 383 -27.41 1.85 27.43
CA SER A 383 -28.55 2.76 27.56
C SER A 383 -28.11 4.23 27.67
N GLY A 384 -26.91 4.48 28.19
CA GLY A 384 -26.32 5.82 28.30
C GLY A 384 -25.65 6.30 27.01
N ALA A 385 -25.24 5.38 26.13
CA ALA A 385 -24.50 5.73 24.92
C ALA A 385 -25.36 6.41 23.84
N VAL A 386 -24.68 7.21 23.01
CA VAL A 386 -25.27 7.94 21.88
C VAL A 386 -25.76 7.02 20.76
N ALA A 387 -25.09 5.90 20.56
CA ALA A 387 -25.48 4.81 19.68
C ALA A 387 -25.04 3.48 20.29
N PHE A 388 -25.58 2.36 19.78
CA PHE A 388 -25.04 1.05 20.12
C PHE A 388 -23.63 0.86 19.54
N THR A 389 -22.94 -0.15 20.04
CA THR A 389 -21.70 -0.63 19.44
C THR A 389 -21.98 -1.92 18.68
N TYR A 390 -21.66 -1.92 17.38
CA TYR A 390 -21.87 -3.06 16.49
C TYR A 390 -20.53 -3.65 16.12
N GLN A 391 -20.29 -4.89 16.53
CA GLN A 391 -19.20 -5.71 16.02
C GLN A 391 -19.72 -6.44 14.79
N LEU A 392 -19.23 -6.06 13.60
CA LEU A 392 -19.53 -6.79 12.36
C LEU A 392 -18.73 -8.08 12.29
N ASN A 393 -17.46 -8.03 12.74
CA ASN A 393 -16.63 -9.20 12.93
C ASN A 393 -15.59 -8.92 14.04
N ASP A 394 -15.11 -9.97 14.70
CA ASP A 394 -14.11 -9.90 15.78
C ASP A 394 -12.70 -9.55 15.26
N LYS A 395 -12.32 -10.16 14.13
CA LYS A 395 -11.16 -9.78 13.33
C LYS A 395 -11.61 -8.99 12.12
N ALA A 396 -11.00 -7.85 11.87
CA ALA A 396 -11.41 -7.00 10.77
C ALA A 396 -11.26 -7.72 9.42
N VAL A 397 -12.34 -7.75 8.64
CA VAL A 397 -12.33 -8.34 7.29
C VAL A 397 -12.20 -7.21 6.27
N PRO A 398 -11.13 -7.17 5.46
CA PRO A 398 -10.93 -6.10 4.49
C PRO A 398 -11.99 -6.16 3.38
N LEU A 399 -12.52 -4.99 3.01
CA LEU A 399 -13.37 -4.81 1.84
C LEU A 399 -12.53 -4.32 0.65
N HIS A 400 -12.87 -4.76 -0.56
CA HIS A 400 -12.17 -4.37 -1.78
C HIS A 400 -12.31 -2.88 -2.09
N ALA A 401 -13.49 -2.30 -1.87
CA ALA A 401 -13.70 -0.85 -1.89
C ALA A 401 -14.48 -0.39 -0.66
N ALA A 402 -14.74 0.92 -0.58
CA ALA A 402 -15.46 1.48 0.55
C ALA A 402 -16.96 1.19 0.44
N CYS A 403 -17.58 0.79 1.54
CA CYS A 403 -19.02 0.53 1.66
C CYS A 403 -19.65 1.51 2.65
N GLU A 404 -20.92 1.85 2.43
CA GLU A 404 -21.65 2.73 3.35
C GLU A 404 -22.14 1.97 4.58
N LEU A 405 -21.85 2.53 5.74
CA LEU A 405 -22.33 2.10 7.05
C LEU A 405 -23.20 3.20 7.64
N CYS A 406 -24.43 2.86 8.03
CA CYS A 406 -25.34 3.76 8.73
C CYS A 406 -25.53 3.29 10.17
N ILE A 407 -25.28 4.17 11.14
CA ILE A 407 -25.55 3.92 12.57
C ILE A 407 -26.53 4.96 13.09
N GLY A 408 -27.68 4.50 13.59
CA GLY A 408 -28.70 5.34 14.18
C GLY A 408 -28.31 5.91 15.54
N LEU A 409 -28.54 7.21 15.74
CA LEU A 409 -28.45 7.83 17.05
C LEU A 409 -29.64 7.39 17.91
N ARG A 410 -29.35 6.95 19.12
CA ARG A 410 -30.35 6.64 20.15
C ARG A 410 -30.64 7.83 21.05
N ARG A 411 -29.62 8.67 21.23
CA ARG A 411 -29.69 9.88 22.05
C ARG A 411 -28.99 10.99 21.30
N LYS A 412 -29.45 12.22 21.50
CA LYS A 412 -28.85 13.42 20.92
C LYS A 412 -28.57 14.44 22.03
N PRO A 413 -27.55 14.21 22.88
CA PRO A 413 -27.22 15.13 23.98
C PRO A 413 -26.72 16.49 23.50
N ILE A 414 -26.30 16.63 22.24
CA ILE A 414 -25.84 17.87 21.64
C ILE A 414 -26.71 18.17 20.42
N ALA A 415 -27.25 19.38 20.35
CA ALA A 415 -28.11 19.80 19.24
C ALA A 415 -27.36 19.87 17.91
N ASP A 416 -26.13 20.39 17.94
CA ASP A 416 -25.22 20.48 16.79
C ASP A 416 -24.77 19.08 16.34
N THR A 417 -25.23 18.69 15.16
CA THR A 417 -24.97 17.36 14.59
C THR A 417 -23.58 17.23 13.99
N THR A 418 -22.86 18.33 13.79
CA THR A 418 -21.48 18.31 13.29
C THR A 418 -20.50 17.73 14.32
N LYS A 419 -20.91 17.68 15.60
CA LYS A 419 -20.15 17.13 16.73
C LYS A 419 -20.16 15.60 16.81
N TYR A 420 -20.85 14.92 15.89
CA TYR A 420 -20.98 13.47 15.89
C TYR A 420 -20.16 12.86 14.76
N TYR A 421 -19.50 11.74 15.03
CA TYR A 421 -18.75 10.99 14.04
C TYR A 421 -18.82 9.49 14.31
N VAL A 422 -18.67 8.67 13.26
CA VAL A 422 -18.55 7.22 13.43
C VAL A 422 -17.12 6.92 13.88
N ALA A 423 -17.00 6.11 14.92
CA ALA A 423 -15.73 5.66 15.47
C ALA A 423 -15.57 4.16 15.27
N ARG A 424 -14.40 3.74 14.75
CA ARG A 424 -13.99 2.33 14.80
C ARG A 424 -13.36 2.03 16.15
N ILE A 425 -13.74 0.90 16.72
CA ILE A 425 -13.19 0.37 17.96
C ILE A 425 -12.21 -0.75 17.61
N THR A 426 -10.96 -0.58 18.03
CA THR A 426 -9.93 -1.62 17.91
C THR A 426 -10.19 -2.77 18.89
N PRO A 427 -9.62 -3.97 18.68
CA PRO A 427 -9.75 -5.07 19.65
C PRO A 427 -9.28 -4.73 21.07
N LYS A 428 -8.41 -3.72 21.23
CA LYS A 428 -7.92 -3.22 22.52
C LYS A 428 -8.82 -2.12 23.13
N GLY A 429 -9.94 -1.78 22.51
CA GLY A 429 -10.88 -0.76 22.96
C GLY A 429 -10.54 0.69 22.55
N GLY A 430 -9.38 0.92 21.91
CA GLY A 430 -9.03 2.22 21.36
C GLY A 430 -10.00 2.65 20.25
N LYS A 431 -10.38 3.92 20.23
CA LYS A 431 -11.28 4.50 19.23
C LYS A 431 -10.51 5.37 18.25
N TYR A 432 -10.91 5.35 16.99
CA TYR A 432 -10.45 6.32 16.00
C TYR A 432 -11.58 6.69 15.05
N SER A 433 -11.55 7.93 14.58
CA SER A 433 -12.54 8.46 13.65
C SER A 433 -12.50 7.74 12.32
N VAL A 434 -13.66 7.33 11.82
CA VAL A 434 -13.88 7.00 10.41
C VAL A 434 -14.70 8.09 9.71
N GLY A 435 -14.85 9.25 10.36
CA GLY A 435 -15.64 10.38 9.90
C GLY A 435 -17.13 10.07 9.86
N GLY A 436 -17.79 10.62 8.85
CA GLY A 436 -19.22 10.42 8.60
C GLY A 436 -20.02 11.71 8.70
N LYS A 437 -21.27 11.64 8.25
CA LYS A 437 -22.21 12.76 8.24
C LYS A 437 -23.53 12.34 8.88
N TYR A 438 -24.12 13.25 9.63
CA TYR A 438 -25.45 13.06 10.18
C TYR A 438 -26.51 13.32 9.10
N GLU A 439 -27.47 12.42 8.98
CA GLU A 439 -28.62 12.54 8.09
C GLU A 439 -29.79 11.74 8.67
N ASP A 440 -30.95 12.39 8.87
CA ASP A 440 -32.21 11.77 9.28
C ASP A 440 -32.14 10.79 10.47
N GLY A 441 -31.37 11.14 11.50
CA GLY A 441 -31.22 10.31 12.70
C GLY A 441 -30.08 9.30 12.63
N TYR A 442 -29.37 9.20 11.52
CA TYR A 442 -28.24 8.28 11.30
C TYR A 442 -26.93 9.03 11.08
N MET A 443 -25.84 8.43 11.54
CA MET A 443 -24.50 8.75 11.06
C MET A 443 -24.17 7.82 9.89
N LYS A 444 -23.92 8.39 8.72
CA LYS A 444 -23.47 7.69 7.51
C LYS A 444 -21.96 7.83 7.37
N ALA A 445 -21.24 6.72 7.29
CA ALA A 445 -19.79 6.70 7.12
C ALA A 445 -19.36 5.68 6.07
N SER A 446 -18.18 5.90 5.50
CA SER A 446 -17.58 5.01 4.50
C SER A 446 -16.55 4.11 5.17
N ILE A 447 -16.80 2.80 5.20
CA ILE A 447 -15.92 1.79 5.82
C ILE A 447 -15.22 0.95 4.77
N ARG A 448 -13.97 0.56 5.03
CA ARG A 448 -13.15 -0.29 4.14
C ARG A 448 -12.83 -1.66 4.73
N GLU A 449 -13.45 -1.98 5.84
CA GLU A 449 -13.28 -3.24 6.57
C GLU A 449 -14.53 -3.52 7.42
N LEU A 450 -14.86 -4.79 7.64
CA LEU A 450 -15.89 -5.22 8.58
C LEU A 450 -15.26 -5.39 9.96
N GLY A 451 -15.34 -4.36 10.79
CA GLY A 451 -14.86 -4.36 12.18
C GLY A 451 -15.94 -3.94 13.18
N THR A 452 -15.52 -3.28 14.27
CA THR A 452 -16.43 -2.82 15.33
C THR A 452 -16.63 -1.31 15.27
N TYR A 453 -17.87 -0.84 15.27
CA TYR A 453 -18.23 0.56 15.06
C TYR A 453 -19.25 1.07 16.07
N THR A 454 -19.16 2.36 16.39
CA THR A 454 -20.16 3.10 17.17
C THR A 454 -20.18 4.57 16.73
N VAL A 455 -21.00 5.40 17.36
CA VAL A 455 -20.96 6.86 17.20
C VAL A 455 -20.36 7.49 18.44
N ALA A 456 -19.41 8.39 18.22
CA ALA A 456 -18.78 9.21 19.25
C ALA A 456 -19.11 10.69 19.03
N ILE A 457 -18.82 11.49 20.06
CA ILE A 457 -19.00 12.93 20.07
C ILE A 457 -17.62 13.58 20.22
N ASP A 458 -17.39 14.67 19.50
CA ASP A 458 -16.24 15.54 19.71
C ASP A 458 -16.66 17.01 19.80
N THR A 459 -16.34 17.64 20.92
CA THR A 459 -16.56 19.07 21.20
C THR A 459 -15.29 19.77 21.66
N ILE A 460 -14.15 19.07 21.66
CA ILE A 460 -12.92 19.57 22.24
C ILE A 460 -12.03 20.05 21.10
N PRO A 461 -11.65 21.34 21.05
CA PRO A 461 -10.82 21.83 19.98
C PRO A 461 -9.40 21.25 20.02
N PRO A 462 -8.72 21.12 18.86
CA PRO A 462 -7.34 20.66 18.79
C PRO A 462 -6.36 21.46 19.65
N GLU A 463 -5.28 20.81 20.12
CA GLU A 463 -4.18 21.47 20.82
C GLU A 463 -3.06 21.86 19.84
N ILE A 464 -2.62 23.13 19.89
CA ILE A 464 -1.47 23.64 19.13
C ILE A 464 -0.28 23.84 20.06
N ILE A 465 0.79 23.07 19.85
CA ILE A 465 1.97 23.05 20.74
C ILE A 465 3.20 23.58 20.00
N PRO A 466 3.72 24.77 20.34
CA PRO A 466 5.00 25.27 19.82
C PRO A 466 6.16 24.32 20.19
N VAL A 467 7.01 23.96 19.22
CA VAL A 467 8.17 23.09 19.46
C VAL A 467 9.45 23.91 19.35
N ASN A 468 10.25 23.95 20.43
CA ASN A 468 11.53 24.67 20.49
C ASN A 468 11.45 26.14 20.04
N LYS A 469 10.40 26.86 20.47
CA LYS A 469 10.10 28.24 20.06
C LYS A 469 11.30 29.19 20.10
N ASN A 470 12.12 29.12 21.15
CA ASN A 470 13.29 29.99 21.33
C ASN A 470 14.39 29.77 20.26
N GLN A 471 14.30 28.70 19.47
CA GLN A 471 15.25 28.38 18.41
C GLN A 471 14.71 28.65 17.00
N TRP A 472 13.45 29.08 16.84
CA TRP A 472 12.83 29.22 15.52
C TRP A 472 13.61 30.15 14.58
N GLY A 473 14.00 31.34 15.04
CA GLY A 473 14.81 32.27 14.25
C GLY A 473 16.18 31.70 13.89
N ARG A 474 16.90 31.15 14.87
CA ARG A 474 18.23 30.54 14.66
C ARG A 474 18.17 29.38 13.65
N ASN A 475 17.12 28.56 13.73
CA ASN A 475 16.93 27.41 12.85
C ASN A 475 16.28 27.77 11.51
N GLY A 476 15.85 29.04 11.34
CA GLY A 476 15.13 29.49 10.15
C GLY A 476 13.81 28.75 9.92
N LYS A 477 13.14 28.26 10.97
CA LYS A 477 11.96 27.40 10.84
C LYS A 477 11.04 27.49 12.06
N ILE A 478 9.75 27.66 11.82
CA ILE A 478 8.68 27.58 12.83
C ILE A 478 8.14 26.15 12.86
N VAL A 479 7.94 25.60 14.05
CA VAL A 479 7.49 24.20 14.22
C VAL A 479 6.40 24.10 15.26
N TYR A 480 5.30 23.47 14.88
CA TYR A 480 4.19 23.10 15.76
C TYR A 480 4.00 21.59 15.81
N ARG A 481 3.50 21.09 16.94
CA ARG A 481 2.90 19.77 17.07
C ARG A 481 1.42 19.94 17.33
N LEU A 482 0.59 19.21 16.60
CA LEU A 482 -0.86 19.22 16.78
C LEU A 482 -1.30 17.93 17.50
N LYS A 483 -2.27 18.07 18.39
CA LYS A 483 -2.95 16.91 18.99
C LYS A 483 -4.46 17.10 18.88
N ASP A 484 -5.13 15.98 18.66
CA ASP A 484 -6.58 15.89 18.65
C ASP A 484 -6.98 14.62 19.41
N GLN A 485 -8.05 14.68 20.19
CA GLN A 485 -8.51 13.57 21.03
C GLN A 485 -9.74 12.86 20.46
N GLY A 486 -10.34 13.35 19.37
CA GLY A 486 -11.61 12.87 18.85
C GLY A 486 -11.59 12.64 17.34
N ALA A 487 -12.12 13.59 16.59
CA ALA A 487 -12.48 13.42 15.18
C ALA A 487 -11.27 13.48 14.23
N GLY A 488 -10.14 14.02 14.68
CA GLY A 488 -8.92 14.26 13.91
C GLY A 488 -8.85 15.66 13.30
N ILE A 489 -7.65 16.08 12.91
CA ILE A 489 -7.41 17.39 12.29
C ILE A 489 -7.94 17.42 10.85
N ALA A 490 -8.81 18.38 10.54
CA ALA A 490 -9.36 18.60 9.21
C ALA A 490 -8.54 19.62 8.40
N SER A 491 -8.17 20.74 9.02
CA SER A 491 -7.45 21.82 8.32
C SER A 491 -6.51 22.58 9.26
N TYR A 492 -5.57 23.29 8.66
CA TYR A 492 -4.69 24.23 9.34
C TYR A 492 -4.35 25.39 8.41
N ARG A 493 -4.10 26.58 8.98
CA ARG A 493 -3.63 27.75 8.25
C ARG A 493 -2.70 28.58 9.12
N GLY A 494 -1.57 29.02 8.56
CA GLY A 494 -0.60 29.85 9.27
C GLY A 494 -0.32 31.17 8.56
N THR A 495 -0.09 32.22 9.34
CA THR A 495 0.35 33.52 8.85
C THR A 495 1.53 34.04 9.65
N ILE A 496 2.41 34.83 9.03
CA ILE A 496 3.46 35.62 9.68
C ILE A 496 3.21 37.09 9.33
N ASP A 497 3.06 37.92 10.35
CA ASP A 497 2.70 39.35 10.24
C ASP A 497 1.46 39.59 9.34
N GLY A 498 0.46 38.71 9.48
CA GLY A 498 -0.80 38.78 8.74
C GLY A 498 -0.74 38.26 7.30
N LYS A 499 0.41 37.81 6.81
CA LYS A 499 0.57 37.22 5.46
C LYS A 499 0.69 35.71 5.52
N TYR A 500 0.14 35.00 4.54
CA TYR A 500 0.23 33.54 4.49
C TYR A 500 1.68 33.03 4.60
N ALA A 501 1.85 32.02 5.44
CA ALA A 501 3.10 31.32 5.64
C ALA A 501 2.91 29.84 5.28
N LEU A 502 3.82 29.30 4.47
CA LEU A 502 3.73 27.96 3.91
C LEU A 502 4.05 26.88 4.96
N PHE A 503 3.12 26.67 5.87
CA PHE A 503 3.15 25.54 6.79
C PHE A 503 2.77 24.27 6.05
N GLY A 504 3.46 23.18 6.35
CA GLY A 504 3.15 21.87 5.79
C GLY A 504 3.63 20.74 6.68
N ARG A 505 3.35 19.51 6.26
CA ARG A 505 3.93 18.30 6.88
C ARG A 505 4.95 17.70 5.94
N PRO A 506 6.20 18.22 5.89
CA PRO A 506 7.19 17.72 4.96
C PRO A 506 7.46 16.23 5.15
N ASN A 507 7.33 15.69 6.36
CA ASN A 507 7.39 14.26 6.64
C ASN A 507 6.30 13.88 7.66
N ILE A 508 5.36 13.01 7.26
CA ILE A 508 4.18 12.68 8.10
C ILE A 508 4.44 11.60 9.16
N VAL A 509 5.59 10.91 9.09
CA VAL A 509 6.05 10.05 10.20
C VAL A 509 6.39 10.90 11.42
N LYS A 510 6.78 12.17 11.20
CA LYS A 510 6.90 13.17 12.26
C LYS A 510 5.54 13.79 12.57
N SER A 511 5.33 14.09 13.84
CA SER A 511 4.14 14.82 14.33
C SER A 511 4.30 16.34 14.21
N TYR A 512 5.03 16.83 13.19
CA TYR A 512 5.39 18.24 13.07
C TYR A 512 4.76 18.90 11.84
N TRP A 513 4.26 20.11 12.06
CA TRP A 513 3.90 21.09 11.05
C TRP A 513 4.98 22.15 11.04
N GLU A 514 5.54 22.39 9.86
CA GLU A 514 6.76 23.18 9.72
C GLU A 514 6.57 24.27 8.66
N CYS A 515 7.08 25.46 8.94
CA CYS A 515 7.23 26.54 7.96
C CYS A 515 8.69 26.99 7.97
N THR A 516 9.37 26.84 6.83
CA THR A 516 10.72 27.38 6.62
C THR A 516 10.63 28.88 6.39
N LEU A 517 11.46 29.66 7.07
CA LEU A 517 11.49 31.12 6.95
C LEU A 517 12.25 31.52 5.69
N ASP A 518 11.59 32.33 4.85
CA ASP A 518 12.13 32.84 3.58
C ASP A 518 12.40 34.35 3.68
N PRO A 519 13.64 34.83 3.45
CA PRO A 519 13.96 36.25 3.53
C PRO A 519 13.24 37.11 2.48
N LYS A 520 12.69 36.50 1.42
CA LYS A 520 11.83 37.20 0.45
C LYS A 520 10.47 37.59 1.05
N ARG A 521 10.06 36.95 2.14
CA ARG A 521 8.69 37.04 2.71
C ARG A 521 8.67 37.54 4.14
N VAL A 522 9.68 37.18 4.93
CA VAL A 522 9.84 37.60 6.32
C VAL A 522 11.17 38.35 6.45
N LYS A 523 11.15 39.52 7.09
CA LYS A 523 12.35 40.35 7.26
C LYS A 523 13.30 39.70 8.28
N LYS A 524 14.62 39.83 8.09
CA LYS A 524 15.63 39.45 9.10
C LYS A 524 15.96 40.59 10.06
N GLY A 525 16.43 40.25 11.25
CA GLY A 525 16.76 41.17 12.34
C GLY A 525 15.54 41.78 13.04
N GLY A 526 14.36 41.16 12.92
CA GLY A 526 13.07 41.74 13.35
C GLY A 526 12.30 40.86 14.33
N LYS A 527 11.36 41.47 15.06
CA LYS A 527 10.33 40.74 15.82
C LYS A 527 9.12 40.53 14.92
N HIS A 528 8.64 39.31 14.86
CA HIS A 528 7.54 38.86 14.00
C HIS A 528 6.46 38.18 14.85
N THR A 529 5.23 38.19 14.35
CA THR A 529 4.10 37.47 14.96
C THR A 529 3.62 36.38 14.02
N VAL A 530 3.61 35.14 14.51
CA VAL A 530 2.98 34.01 13.81
C VAL A 530 1.60 33.73 14.43
N GLU A 531 0.61 33.56 13.57
CA GLU A 531 -0.72 33.08 13.92
C GLU A 531 -0.95 31.74 13.23
N PHE A 532 -1.38 30.73 13.98
CA PHE A 532 -1.63 29.38 13.48
C PHE A 532 -3.03 28.92 13.92
N THR A 533 -3.89 28.64 12.95
CA THR A 533 -5.28 28.20 13.15
C THR A 533 -5.41 26.74 12.76
N VAL A 534 -6.12 25.95 13.56
CA VAL A 534 -6.34 24.51 13.35
C VAL A 534 -7.79 24.16 13.65
N THR A 535 -8.41 23.39 12.76
CA THR A 535 -9.81 22.94 12.90
C THR A 535 -9.88 21.43 12.77
N ASP A 536 -10.67 20.77 13.63
CA ASP A 536 -10.95 19.33 13.54
C ASP A 536 -12.12 19.01 12.57
N TYR A 537 -12.36 17.71 12.32
CA TYR A 537 -13.47 17.26 11.47
C TYR A 537 -14.88 17.52 12.04
N CYS A 538 -14.98 17.88 13.32
CA CYS A 538 -16.21 18.29 13.98
C CYS A 538 -16.36 19.83 14.07
N GLY A 539 -15.47 20.59 13.42
CA GLY A 539 -15.51 22.05 13.38
C GLY A 539 -15.11 22.75 14.68
N ASN A 540 -14.43 22.07 15.62
CA ASN A 540 -13.83 22.75 16.77
C ASN A 540 -12.49 23.38 16.34
N GLU A 541 -12.23 24.62 16.78
CA GLU A 541 -11.11 25.43 16.30
C GLU A 541 -10.23 25.94 17.46
N THR A 542 -8.91 25.96 17.23
CA THR A 542 -7.93 26.64 18.07
C THR A 542 -7.09 27.60 17.24
N VAL A 543 -6.84 28.79 17.78
CA VAL A 543 -5.92 29.80 17.21
C VAL A 543 -4.78 30.04 18.19
N ALA A 544 -3.54 29.81 17.76
CA ALA A 544 -2.34 30.13 18.52
C ALA A 544 -1.67 31.38 17.95
N ARG A 545 -1.24 32.30 18.82
CA ARG A 545 -0.50 33.51 18.46
C ARG A 545 0.80 33.57 19.22
N GLU A 546 1.92 33.62 18.51
CA GLU A 546 3.25 33.60 19.10
C GLU A 546 4.15 34.68 18.49
N SER A 547 5.02 35.28 19.30
CA SER A 547 6.09 36.14 18.79
C SER A 547 7.42 35.39 18.69
N PHE A 548 8.20 35.71 17.66
CA PHE A 548 9.58 35.23 17.49
C PHE A 548 10.48 36.35 16.94
N VAL A 549 11.79 36.16 17.04
CA VAL A 549 12.80 37.04 16.43
C VAL A 549 13.53 36.23 15.36
N TRP A 550 13.69 36.80 14.17
CA TRP A 550 14.45 36.19 13.08
C TRP A 550 15.38 37.20 12.43
#